data_AF-A0A6U5AU80-F1
#
_entry.id   AF-A0A6U5AU80-F1
#
_cell.length_a   1.000
_cell.length_b   1.000
_cell.length_c   1.000
_cell.angle_alpha   90.00
_cell.angle_beta   90.00
_cell.angle_gamma   90.00
#
_symmetry.space_group_name_H-M   'P 1'
#
loop_
_entity.id
_entity.type
_entity.pdbx_description
1 polymer ?
#
loop_
_entity_poly.entity_id
_entity_poly.type
_entity_poly.pdbx_seq_one_letter_code
_entity_poly.pdbx_strand_id
1 'polypeptide(L)'
;MSQPPMGGSFNSATSGPSSKQAGVGLLLAETENSNMVIVKQVVPRGSADRTRQVRVGDFILKVGGHDVVGMGVTDIRNIIVGEQGTRVPIRFRRPENNEVFEIELVRGTPEFLDQGGAYGSAQPAFMQQQPGYPQGPSIYQSGGARMPQQNVKHYMLGTTWSQEMFNQLPPPQPRVSYVDPARALQDENEWLRSALRMAESTMMRHRQDLGACREQFVTHKVDCEANVKKMEEANRAKDDERRDAEQALLSAEEYRRSLEVRLREAQRRSEWMRETDAQIQDNERARVDYLSEVKRRAEMERVDMEQELRRLQEDLEMEKAARQEAEQRESSLRSDFNRLADHRVDQAGGTRDTRSSFDTNIGESFRGQYAQGSSAQPQAQSELMLA
;
A
#
# COMPACT_ATOMS: atom_id res chain seq x y z
N MET A 1 -33.06 -41.29 14.59
CA MET A 1 -33.83 -40.11 14.09
C MET A 1 -32.80 -39.03 13.79
N SER A 2 -32.68 -38.40 12.64
CA SER A 2 -33.34 -38.50 11.34
C SER A 2 -32.39 -37.77 10.37
N GLN A 3 -32.07 -38.37 9.22
CA GLN A 3 -31.52 -37.61 8.09
C GLN A 3 -32.61 -36.68 7.52
N PRO A 4 -32.25 -35.57 6.86
CA PRO A 4 -33.10 -34.98 5.84
C PRO A 4 -32.70 -35.41 4.40
N PRO A 5 -33.63 -35.36 3.43
CA PRO A 5 -33.57 -36.12 2.19
C PRO A 5 -33.20 -35.31 0.95
N MET A 6 -32.63 -36.06 -0.01
CA MET A 6 -32.67 -35.97 -1.48
C MET A 6 -33.31 -34.72 -2.14
N GLY A 7 -32.49 -33.99 -2.90
CA GLY A 7 -32.90 -32.99 -3.86
C GLY A 7 -33.58 -33.60 -5.10
N GLY A 8 -34.77 -33.09 -5.40
CA GLY A 8 -35.51 -33.37 -6.63
C GLY A 8 -35.06 -32.46 -7.78
N SER A 9 -34.81 -33.11 -8.92
CA SER A 9 -34.49 -32.54 -10.23
C SER A 9 -35.71 -31.87 -10.88
N PHE A 10 -35.53 -30.72 -11.56
CA PHE A 10 -36.40 -30.32 -12.69
C PHE A 10 -35.69 -29.40 -13.71
N ASN A 11 -35.68 -29.90 -14.95
CA ASN A 11 -35.81 -29.23 -16.25
C ASN A 11 -34.70 -28.34 -16.84
N SER A 12 -33.89 -28.97 -17.69
CA SER A 12 -33.21 -28.33 -18.82
C SER A 12 -34.21 -27.92 -19.90
N ALA A 13 -34.48 -26.62 -20.03
CA ALA A 13 -35.20 -26.04 -21.16
C ALA A 13 -34.21 -25.60 -22.26
N THR A 14 -34.41 -26.14 -23.45
CA THR A 14 -33.90 -25.65 -24.73
C THR A 14 -34.32 -24.20 -24.98
N SER A 15 -33.38 -23.27 -25.26
CA SER A 15 -33.70 -21.99 -25.91
C SER A 15 -32.49 -21.32 -26.59
N GLY A 16 -32.60 -21.09 -27.91
CA GLY A 16 -32.07 -19.96 -28.71
C GLY A 16 -30.60 -19.49 -28.60
N PRO A 17 -30.14 -18.62 -29.53
CA PRO A 17 -28.82 -17.99 -29.41
C PRO A 17 -28.81 -17.13 -28.13
N SER A 18 -27.92 -17.45 -27.19
CA SER A 18 -27.82 -16.75 -25.92
C SER A 18 -27.36 -15.30 -26.14
N SER A 19 -28.27 -14.35 -25.97
CA SER A 19 -27.96 -12.92 -25.92
C SER A 19 -27.03 -12.68 -24.73
N LYS A 20 -25.73 -12.49 -24.98
CA LYS A 20 -24.75 -12.19 -23.94
C LYS A 20 -25.12 -10.85 -23.30
N GLN A 21 -25.42 -10.83 -22.00
CA GLN A 21 -25.70 -9.59 -21.28
C GLN A 21 -24.38 -8.92 -20.87
N ALA A 22 -24.29 -7.60 -21.04
CA ALA A 22 -23.14 -6.79 -20.68
C ALA A 22 -23.56 -5.42 -20.13
N GLY A 23 -22.71 -4.83 -19.29
CA GLY A 23 -22.86 -3.46 -18.79
C GLY A 23 -22.04 -2.45 -19.57
N VAL A 24 -21.93 -1.22 -19.05
CA VAL A 24 -21.22 -0.09 -19.70
C VAL A 24 -19.84 0.23 -19.09
N GLY A 25 -19.37 -0.57 -18.13
CA GLY A 25 -18.05 -0.41 -17.50
C GLY A 25 -17.99 0.68 -16.42
N LEU A 26 -19.04 0.83 -15.62
CA LEU A 26 -19.10 1.73 -14.47
C LEU A 26 -19.33 0.96 -13.18
N LEU A 27 -18.61 1.35 -12.12
CA LEU A 27 -18.88 0.92 -10.76
C LEU A 27 -19.63 2.03 -10.03
N LEU A 28 -20.80 1.70 -9.51
CA LEU A 28 -21.70 2.64 -8.86
C LEU A 28 -21.64 2.48 -7.34
N ALA A 29 -21.82 3.60 -6.63
CA ALA A 29 -21.99 3.61 -5.18
C ALA A 29 -23.12 4.56 -4.80
N GLU A 30 -23.78 4.26 -3.70
CA GLU A 30 -24.82 5.11 -3.13
C GLU A 30 -24.20 6.12 -2.17
N THR A 31 -24.73 7.34 -2.15
CA THR A 31 -24.33 8.36 -1.18
C THR A 31 -25.22 8.27 0.06
N GLU A 32 -24.62 8.11 1.24
CA GLU A 32 -25.32 7.89 2.53
C GLU A 32 -26.33 8.99 2.90
N ASN A 33 -26.20 10.19 2.32
CA ASN A 33 -26.94 11.38 2.73
C ASN A 33 -28.02 11.84 1.73
N SER A 34 -28.13 11.26 0.53
CA SER A 34 -28.97 11.85 -0.53
C SER A 34 -29.69 10.87 -1.46
N ASN A 35 -29.63 9.55 -1.24
CA ASN A 35 -30.17 8.52 -2.15
C ASN A 35 -29.76 8.76 -3.63
N MET A 36 -28.61 9.41 -3.82
CA MET A 36 -28.04 9.70 -5.13
C MET A 36 -26.93 8.70 -5.40
N VAL A 37 -26.91 8.18 -6.62
CA VAL A 37 -25.91 7.22 -7.06
C VAL A 37 -24.78 7.94 -7.79
N ILE A 38 -23.56 7.69 -7.33
CA ILE A 38 -22.30 8.25 -7.83
C ILE A 38 -21.48 7.20 -8.56
N VAL A 39 -20.68 7.65 -9.53
CA VAL A 39 -19.65 6.82 -10.15
C VAL A 39 -18.47 6.67 -9.19
N LYS A 40 -18.30 5.48 -8.61
CA LYS A 40 -17.17 5.14 -7.73
C LYS A 40 -15.90 4.85 -8.52
N GLN A 41 -16.04 4.18 -9.66
CA GLN A 41 -14.91 3.79 -10.49
C GLN A 41 -15.34 3.62 -11.95
N VAL A 42 -14.45 3.97 -12.86
CA VAL A 42 -14.59 3.68 -14.29
C VAL A 42 -13.71 2.47 -14.61
N VAL A 43 -14.27 1.46 -15.29
CA VAL A 43 -13.54 0.24 -15.64
C VAL A 43 -12.60 0.55 -16.81
N PRO A 44 -11.28 0.32 -16.68
CA PRO A 44 -10.32 0.54 -17.75
C PRO A 44 -10.70 -0.24 -19.01
N ARG A 45 -10.56 0.37 -20.19
CA ARG A 45 -10.95 -0.19 -21.51
C ARG A 45 -12.45 -0.47 -21.67
N GLY A 46 -13.29 -0.12 -20.69
CA GLY A 46 -14.76 -0.21 -20.77
C GLY A 46 -15.36 0.88 -21.66
N SER A 47 -16.67 0.81 -21.93
CA SER A 47 -17.34 1.80 -22.78
C SER A 47 -17.26 3.20 -22.18
N ALA A 48 -17.47 3.35 -20.87
CA ALA A 48 -17.36 4.65 -20.20
C ALA A 48 -15.95 5.25 -20.28
N ASP A 49 -14.90 4.44 -20.09
CA ASP A 49 -13.49 4.88 -20.16
C ASP A 49 -13.12 5.39 -21.56
N ARG A 50 -13.57 4.70 -22.61
CA ARG A 50 -13.29 5.07 -24.01
C ARG A 50 -13.89 6.42 -24.41
N THR A 51 -15.02 6.79 -23.80
CA THR A 51 -15.60 8.11 -24.07
C THR A 51 -14.82 9.25 -23.44
N ARG A 52 -14.03 8.99 -22.38
CA ARG A 52 -13.27 9.97 -21.58
C ARG A 52 -14.06 11.16 -21.03
N GLN A 53 -15.40 11.11 -21.10
CA GLN A 53 -16.27 12.18 -20.62
C GLN A 53 -16.73 11.94 -19.18
N VAL A 54 -16.93 10.66 -18.80
CA VAL A 54 -17.35 10.26 -17.45
C VAL A 54 -16.15 10.19 -16.51
N ARG A 55 -16.30 10.77 -15.32
CA ARG A 55 -15.28 10.77 -14.27
C ARG A 55 -15.81 10.17 -12.97
N VAL A 56 -14.89 9.76 -12.10
CA VAL A 56 -15.22 9.36 -10.73
C VAL A 56 -15.83 10.55 -10.00
N GLY A 57 -16.94 10.33 -9.31
CA GLY A 57 -17.70 11.36 -8.59
C GLY A 57 -18.87 11.97 -9.37
N ASP A 58 -19.07 11.65 -10.65
CA ASP A 58 -20.24 12.11 -11.40
C ASP A 58 -21.53 11.44 -10.87
N PHE A 59 -22.62 12.20 -10.75
CA PHE A 59 -23.94 11.70 -10.34
C PHE A 59 -24.75 11.22 -11.53
N ILE A 60 -25.46 10.10 -11.38
CA ILE A 60 -26.38 9.61 -12.41
C ILE A 60 -27.78 10.19 -12.17
N LEU A 61 -28.32 10.87 -13.18
CA LEU A 61 -29.67 11.42 -13.15
C LEU A 61 -30.67 10.58 -13.93
N LYS A 62 -30.30 10.15 -15.15
CA LYS A 62 -31.19 9.35 -16.02
C LYS A 62 -30.44 8.24 -16.74
N VAL A 63 -31.08 7.09 -16.92
CA VAL A 63 -30.56 5.96 -17.70
C VAL A 63 -31.64 5.49 -18.67
N GLY A 64 -31.35 5.48 -19.97
CA GLY A 64 -32.27 4.95 -20.98
C GLY A 64 -33.62 5.68 -21.05
N GLY A 65 -33.66 6.96 -20.66
CA GLY A 65 -34.91 7.74 -20.56
C GLY A 65 -35.67 7.56 -19.24
N HIS A 66 -35.22 6.72 -18.32
CA HIS A 66 -35.78 6.58 -16.97
C HIS A 66 -35.07 7.52 -15.99
N ASP A 67 -35.86 8.23 -15.19
CA ASP A 67 -35.33 9.04 -14.09
C ASP A 67 -34.93 8.11 -12.95
N VAL A 68 -33.66 8.15 -12.55
CA VAL A 68 -33.11 7.22 -11.55
C VAL A 68 -32.82 7.91 -10.23
N VAL A 69 -33.21 9.17 -10.08
CA VAL A 69 -33.08 9.91 -8.82
C VAL A 69 -33.94 9.24 -7.74
N GLY A 70 -33.31 8.77 -6.67
CA GLY A 70 -33.99 8.05 -5.57
C GLY A 70 -34.14 6.54 -5.77
N MET A 71 -33.62 5.97 -6.86
CA MET A 71 -33.53 4.52 -7.04
C MET A 71 -32.25 3.96 -6.40
N GLY A 72 -32.34 2.74 -5.84
CA GLY A 72 -31.19 2.06 -5.29
C GLY A 72 -30.19 1.61 -6.37
N VAL A 73 -28.93 1.43 -5.97
CA VAL A 73 -27.84 1.05 -6.91
C VAL A 73 -28.15 -0.24 -7.69
N THR A 74 -28.86 -1.19 -7.07
CA THR A 74 -29.24 -2.46 -7.68
C THR A 74 -30.22 -2.29 -8.84
N ASP A 75 -31.20 -1.40 -8.71
CA ASP A 75 -32.21 -1.16 -9.75
C ASP A 75 -31.59 -0.44 -10.94
N ILE A 76 -30.75 0.56 -10.67
CA ILE A 76 -29.99 1.28 -11.70
C ILE A 76 -29.07 0.32 -12.46
N ARG A 77 -28.42 -0.61 -11.76
CA ARG A 77 -27.58 -1.64 -12.39
C ARG A 77 -28.39 -2.51 -13.36
N ASN A 78 -29.61 -2.90 -12.98
CA ASN A 78 -30.48 -3.72 -13.84
C ASN A 78 -30.91 -3.00 -15.12
N ILE A 79 -31.02 -1.67 -15.11
CA ILE A 79 -31.35 -0.85 -16.30
C ILE A 79 -30.12 -0.67 -17.20
N ILE A 80 -28.93 -0.56 -16.59
CA ILE A 80 -27.66 -0.37 -17.31
C ILE A 80 -27.22 -1.68 -17.98
N VAL A 81 -27.39 -2.83 -17.32
CA VAL A 81 -27.05 -4.14 -17.87
C VAL A 81 -28.11 -4.56 -18.89
N GLY A 82 -27.68 -4.95 -20.08
CA GLY A 82 -28.56 -5.34 -21.18
C GLY A 82 -27.83 -6.13 -22.24
N GLU A 83 -28.44 -6.33 -23.39
CA GLU A 83 -27.84 -7.08 -24.49
C GLU A 83 -26.53 -6.42 -24.99
N GLN A 84 -25.47 -7.20 -25.10
CA GLN A 84 -24.18 -6.78 -25.60
C GLN A 84 -24.30 -6.21 -27.03
N GLY A 85 -23.73 -5.03 -27.27
CA GLY A 85 -23.79 -4.30 -28.53
C GLY A 85 -24.88 -3.22 -28.58
N THR A 86 -25.83 -3.22 -27.65
CA THR A 86 -26.87 -2.17 -27.57
C THR A 86 -26.33 -0.87 -26.95
N ARG A 87 -26.95 0.27 -27.28
CA ARG A 87 -26.59 1.59 -26.75
C ARG A 87 -27.57 2.02 -25.66
N VAL A 88 -27.07 2.71 -24.65
CA VAL A 88 -27.87 3.31 -23.58
C VAL A 88 -27.44 4.75 -23.35
N PRO A 89 -28.35 5.73 -23.51
CA PRO A 89 -28.07 7.10 -23.12
C PRO A 89 -28.11 7.21 -21.59
N ILE A 90 -27.09 7.82 -21.01
CA ILE A 90 -27.00 8.09 -19.58
C ILE A 90 -26.74 9.58 -19.37
N ARG A 91 -27.55 10.21 -18.53
CA ARG A 91 -27.42 11.61 -18.15
C ARG A 91 -26.70 11.71 -16.82
N PHE A 92 -25.57 12.39 -16.83
CA PHE A 92 -24.72 12.64 -15.67
C PHE A 92 -24.80 14.09 -15.22
N ARG A 93 -24.51 14.33 -13.94
CA ARG A 93 -24.29 15.65 -13.36
C ARG A 93 -22.95 15.69 -12.64
N ARG A 94 -22.10 16.64 -13.02
CA ARG A 94 -20.80 16.82 -12.38
C ARG A 94 -20.92 17.67 -11.11
N PRO A 95 -20.40 17.23 -9.95
CA PRO A 95 -20.50 17.99 -8.70
C PRO A 95 -19.76 19.33 -8.72
N GLU A 96 -18.65 19.44 -9.44
CA GLU A 96 -17.74 20.61 -9.39
C GLU A 96 -18.34 21.87 -10.04
N ASN A 97 -19.01 21.72 -11.18
CA ASN A 97 -19.56 22.82 -11.97
C ASN A 97 -21.09 22.73 -12.14
N ASN A 98 -21.72 21.71 -11.54
CA ASN A 98 -23.14 21.40 -11.68
C ASN A 98 -23.61 21.22 -13.14
N GLU A 99 -22.68 20.91 -14.05
CA GLU A 99 -22.96 20.68 -15.46
C GLU A 99 -23.68 19.34 -15.63
N VAL A 100 -24.74 19.36 -16.45
CA VAL A 100 -25.51 18.18 -16.81
C VAL A 100 -25.23 17.85 -18.26
N PHE A 101 -24.72 16.65 -18.50
CA PHE A 101 -24.41 16.16 -19.84
C PHE A 101 -24.97 14.75 -20.05
N GLU A 102 -25.27 14.41 -21.29
CA GLU A 102 -25.84 13.11 -21.67
C GLU A 102 -24.91 12.42 -22.66
N ILE A 103 -24.66 11.14 -22.41
CA ILE A 103 -23.74 10.34 -23.20
C ILE A 103 -24.33 8.98 -23.54
N GLU A 104 -24.18 8.58 -24.79
CA GLU A 104 -24.54 7.23 -25.25
C GLU A 104 -23.37 6.28 -25.02
N LEU A 105 -23.60 5.26 -24.19
CA LEU A 105 -22.63 4.21 -23.91
C LEU A 105 -23.05 2.89 -24.56
N VAL A 106 -22.08 2.13 -25.05
CA VAL A 106 -22.30 0.81 -25.65
C VAL A 106 -22.17 -0.26 -24.55
N ARG A 107 -23.15 -1.15 -24.46
CA ARG A 107 -23.12 -2.29 -23.55
C ARG A 107 -22.14 -3.34 -24.08
N GLY A 108 -21.09 -3.66 -23.33
CA GLY A 108 -20.09 -4.62 -23.79
C GLY A 108 -18.95 -4.83 -22.81
N THR A 109 -18.36 -6.03 -22.83
CA THR A 109 -17.09 -6.27 -22.14
C THR A 109 -15.94 -5.57 -22.87
N PRO A 110 -14.82 -5.26 -22.20
CA PRO A 110 -13.66 -4.63 -22.83
C PRO A 110 -13.19 -5.38 -24.09
N GLU A 111 -13.23 -6.72 -24.07
CA GLU A 111 -12.81 -7.58 -25.17
C GLU A 111 -13.70 -7.41 -26.41
N PHE A 112 -15.00 -7.24 -26.22
CA PHE A 112 -15.95 -7.01 -27.32
C PHE A 112 -15.77 -5.63 -27.97
N LEU A 113 -15.47 -4.62 -27.16
CA LEU A 113 -15.24 -3.27 -27.65
C LEU A 113 -13.92 -3.16 -28.42
N ASP A 114 -12.89 -3.93 -28.04
CA ASP A 114 -11.61 -3.98 -28.76
C ASP A 114 -11.69 -4.69 -30.12
N GLN A 115 -12.63 -5.64 -30.28
CA GLN A 115 -12.87 -6.35 -31.54
C GLN A 115 -13.69 -5.53 -32.56
N GLY A 116 -13.95 -4.24 -32.28
CA GLY A 116 -14.69 -3.35 -33.19
C GLY A 116 -16.21 -3.34 -33.00
N GLY A 117 -16.73 -3.95 -31.92
CA GLY A 117 -18.17 -4.00 -31.62
C GLY A 117 -18.87 -2.64 -31.41
N ALA A 118 -18.11 -1.54 -31.35
CA ALA A 118 -18.64 -0.18 -31.24
C ALA A 118 -19.01 0.48 -32.60
N TYR A 119 -18.44 -0.02 -33.72
CA TYR A 119 -18.60 0.55 -35.07
C TYR A 119 -19.31 -0.41 -36.04
N GLY A 120 -20.24 -1.23 -35.56
CA GLY A 120 -21.17 -1.99 -36.40
C GLY A 120 -22.34 -1.11 -36.85
N SER A 121 -22.21 -0.51 -38.02
CA SER A 121 -23.22 0.32 -38.68
C SER A 121 -24.39 -0.51 -39.23
N ALA A 122 -25.52 -0.45 -38.54
CA ALA A 122 -26.76 -0.08 -39.24
C ALA A 122 -26.56 1.31 -39.85
N GLN A 123 -26.82 1.46 -41.15
CA GLN A 123 -26.75 2.77 -41.83
C GLN A 123 -28.04 3.57 -41.62
N PRO A 124 -27.97 4.91 -41.49
CA PRO A 124 -29.14 5.77 -41.48
C PRO A 124 -29.61 6.04 -42.92
N ALA A 125 -30.91 5.84 -43.16
CA ALA A 125 -31.55 6.17 -44.42
C ALA A 125 -31.90 7.68 -44.47
N PHE A 126 -31.21 8.44 -45.32
CA PHE A 126 -31.69 9.73 -45.83
C PHE A 126 -31.49 9.81 -47.35
N MET A 127 -32.62 10.06 -48.01
CA MET A 127 -32.87 10.36 -49.42
C MET A 127 -31.74 11.00 -50.24
N GLN A 128 -31.51 10.48 -51.45
CA GLN A 128 -31.56 11.30 -52.67
C GLN A 128 -32.02 10.48 -53.90
N GLN A 129 -32.91 11.12 -54.66
CA GLN A 129 -33.61 10.77 -55.91
C GLN A 129 -32.59 10.38 -57.03
N GLN A 130 -32.81 9.59 -58.09
CA GLN A 130 -33.95 9.14 -58.93
C GLN A 130 -33.37 8.14 -59.99
N PRO A 131 -34.10 7.65 -61.04
CA PRO A 131 -35.07 6.55 -61.09
C PRO A 131 -34.64 5.35 -61.99
N GLY A 132 -35.24 4.17 -61.80
CA GLY A 132 -35.19 3.12 -62.84
C GLY A 132 -35.59 1.69 -62.44
N TYR A 133 -36.86 1.35 -62.68
CA TYR A 133 -37.39 -0.01 -62.97
C TYR A 133 -37.52 -1.02 -61.82
N PRO A 134 -38.39 -2.06 -61.94
CA PRO A 134 -39.80 -2.00 -61.58
C PRO A 134 -40.17 -2.96 -60.43
N GLN A 135 -41.31 -2.65 -59.83
CA GLN A 135 -41.91 -3.32 -58.66
C GLN A 135 -42.35 -4.77 -58.96
N GLY A 136 -42.03 -5.68 -58.04
CA GLY A 136 -42.65 -7.01 -57.89
C GLY A 136 -43.21 -7.16 -56.46
N PRO A 137 -44.37 -7.81 -56.27
CA PRO A 137 -45.31 -7.44 -55.21
C PRO A 137 -44.99 -7.97 -53.80
N SER A 138 -45.33 -7.11 -52.83
CA SER A 138 -45.36 -7.33 -51.38
C SER A 138 -46.37 -8.42 -50.96
N ILE A 139 -45.98 -9.26 -50.00
CA ILE A 139 -46.64 -10.54 -49.66
C ILE A 139 -47.68 -10.45 -48.52
N TYR A 140 -48.20 -9.28 -48.17
CA TYR A 140 -49.23 -9.17 -47.13
C TYR A 140 -50.41 -8.30 -47.56
N GLN A 141 -51.27 -8.83 -48.43
CA GLN A 141 -52.69 -8.46 -48.42
C GLN A 141 -53.56 -9.46 -49.20
N SER A 142 -54.27 -10.34 -48.47
CA SER A 142 -55.68 -10.69 -48.72
C SER A 142 -56.06 -11.97 -47.98
N GLY A 143 -56.92 -11.84 -46.96
CA GLY A 143 -57.81 -12.94 -46.59
C GLY A 143 -58.92 -13.07 -47.64
N GLY A 144 -59.32 -14.30 -47.95
CA GLY A 144 -60.50 -14.57 -48.78
C GLY A 144 -60.42 -15.82 -49.66
N ALA A 145 -60.83 -16.95 -49.09
CA ALA A 145 -61.51 -18.10 -49.74
C ALA A 145 -61.04 -18.63 -51.12
N ARG A 146 -60.47 -19.85 -51.13
CA ARG A 146 -61.02 -21.07 -51.76
C ARG A 146 -59.96 -22.20 -51.78
N MET A 147 -60.34 -23.37 -51.29
CA MET A 147 -59.64 -24.64 -51.54
C MET A 147 -59.57 -24.90 -53.06
N PRO A 148 -58.51 -25.59 -53.53
CA PRO A 148 -58.76 -26.97 -53.93
C PRO A 148 -57.67 -27.95 -53.46
N GLN A 149 -58.18 -29.00 -52.82
CA GLN A 149 -57.80 -30.41 -52.93
C GLN A 149 -56.35 -30.82 -53.20
N GLN A 150 -55.84 -31.54 -52.20
CA GLN A 150 -55.10 -32.80 -52.33
C GLN A 150 -53.79 -32.77 -53.11
N ASN A 151 -52.69 -32.63 -52.36
CA ASN A 151 -51.54 -33.49 -52.59
C ASN A 151 -51.02 -33.97 -51.24
N VAL A 152 -51.46 -35.17 -50.86
CA VAL A 152 -51.09 -35.85 -49.62
C VAL A 152 -49.59 -36.17 -49.69
N LYS A 153 -48.76 -35.31 -49.11
CA LYS A 153 -47.36 -35.65 -48.80
C LYS A 153 -47.40 -36.80 -47.79
N HIS A 154 -47.19 -38.01 -48.27
CA HIS A 154 -46.95 -39.19 -47.45
C HIS A 154 -45.68 -38.94 -46.63
N TYR A 155 -45.83 -38.53 -45.38
CA TYR A 155 -44.80 -38.73 -44.37
C TYR A 155 -44.98 -40.15 -43.83
N MET A 156 -44.39 -41.13 -44.51
CA MET A 156 -44.09 -42.40 -43.85
C MET A 156 -42.77 -42.24 -43.11
N LEU A 157 -42.83 -42.40 -41.79
CA LEU A 157 -41.68 -42.55 -40.90
C LEU A 157 -40.87 -43.77 -41.34
N GLY A 158 -39.56 -43.58 -41.51
CA GLY A 158 -38.59 -44.65 -41.77
C GLY A 158 -38.05 -44.58 -43.19
N THR A 159 -36.80 -44.13 -43.32
CA THR A 159 -35.98 -44.00 -44.55
C THR A 159 -36.45 -43.00 -45.60
N THR A 160 -36.58 -41.72 -45.22
CA THR A 160 -36.63 -40.64 -46.22
C THR A 160 -35.28 -40.52 -46.90
N TRP A 161 -35.20 -40.99 -48.14
CA TRP A 161 -34.15 -40.56 -49.05
C TRP A 161 -34.15 -39.03 -49.11
N SER A 162 -32.98 -38.41 -48.96
CA SER A 162 -32.89 -36.96 -49.11
C SER A 162 -33.30 -36.59 -50.54
N GLN A 163 -33.89 -35.40 -50.73
CA GLN A 163 -34.25 -34.87 -52.06
C GLN A 163 -33.07 -34.94 -53.04
N GLU A 164 -31.84 -34.81 -52.50
CA GLU A 164 -30.58 -34.94 -53.21
C GLU A 164 -30.26 -36.37 -53.65
N MET A 165 -30.54 -37.38 -52.82
CA MET A 165 -30.45 -38.80 -53.23
C MET A 165 -31.48 -39.15 -54.31
N PHE A 166 -32.70 -38.58 -54.22
CA PHE A 166 -33.74 -38.78 -55.22
C PHE A 166 -33.36 -38.18 -56.59
N ASN A 167 -32.66 -37.03 -56.59
CA ASN A 167 -32.17 -36.38 -57.80
C ASN A 167 -30.96 -37.08 -58.43
N GLN A 168 -30.25 -37.92 -57.68
CA GLN A 168 -29.13 -38.72 -58.17
C GLN A 168 -29.56 -40.08 -58.73
N LEU A 169 -30.84 -40.45 -58.57
CA LEU A 169 -31.40 -41.63 -59.25
C LEU A 169 -31.48 -41.39 -60.76
N PRO A 170 -31.19 -42.40 -61.60
CA PRO A 170 -31.36 -42.31 -63.03
C PRO A 170 -32.83 -42.00 -63.30
N PRO A 171 -33.13 -41.07 -64.22
CA PRO A 171 -34.50 -40.74 -64.53
C PRO A 171 -35.26 -42.00 -64.97
N PRO A 172 -36.52 -42.18 -64.57
CA PRO A 172 -37.33 -43.28 -65.08
C PRO A 172 -37.33 -43.21 -66.61
N GLN A 173 -37.02 -44.33 -67.27
CA GLN A 173 -37.03 -44.42 -68.73
C GLN A 173 -38.39 -43.90 -69.23
N PRO A 174 -38.44 -43.04 -70.27
CA PRO A 174 -39.72 -42.65 -70.86
C PRO A 174 -40.45 -43.94 -71.28
N ARG A 175 -41.76 -44.03 -71.03
CA ARG A 175 -42.55 -45.20 -71.43
C ARG A 175 -42.48 -45.36 -72.94
N VAL A 176 -41.53 -46.14 -73.42
CA VAL A 176 -41.49 -46.57 -74.81
C VAL A 176 -42.72 -47.45 -74.98
N SER A 177 -43.49 -47.29 -76.06
CA SER A 177 -44.56 -48.22 -76.39
C SER A 177 -43.92 -49.57 -76.74
N TYR A 178 -43.67 -50.40 -75.72
CA TYR A 178 -43.06 -51.70 -75.91
C TYR A 178 -44.01 -52.58 -76.70
N VAL A 179 -43.55 -53.07 -77.85
CA VAL A 179 -44.24 -54.10 -78.63
C VAL A 179 -44.17 -55.46 -77.92
N ASP A 180 -43.32 -55.59 -76.90
CA ASP A 180 -43.10 -56.81 -76.10
C ASP A 180 -43.06 -56.50 -74.58
N PRO A 181 -44.09 -56.93 -73.81
CA PRO A 181 -44.17 -56.73 -72.36
C PRO A 181 -42.98 -57.31 -71.56
N ALA A 182 -42.32 -58.35 -72.08
CA ALA A 182 -41.19 -58.98 -71.38
C ALA A 182 -39.98 -58.04 -71.32
N ARG A 183 -39.76 -57.24 -72.37
CA ARG A 183 -38.63 -56.30 -72.46
C ARG A 183 -38.83 -55.06 -71.59
N ALA A 184 -40.06 -54.56 -71.46
CA ALA A 184 -40.40 -53.47 -70.55
C ALA A 184 -40.10 -53.82 -69.08
N LEU A 185 -40.48 -55.03 -68.68
CA LEU A 185 -40.21 -55.56 -67.35
C LEU A 185 -38.71 -55.77 -67.11
N GLN A 186 -37.94 -56.16 -68.13
CA GLN A 186 -36.49 -56.28 -68.03
C GLN A 186 -35.83 -54.92 -67.78
N ASP A 187 -36.19 -53.90 -68.55
CA ASP A 187 -35.64 -52.54 -68.41
C ASP A 187 -35.99 -51.91 -67.05
N GLU A 188 -37.22 -52.14 -66.55
CA GLU A 188 -37.63 -51.71 -65.22
C GLU A 188 -36.85 -52.45 -64.11
N ASN A 189 -36.65 -53.76 -64.24
CA ASN A 189 -35.82 -54.52 -63.30
C ASN A 189 -34.35 -54.07 -63.31
N GLU A 190 -33.80 -53.72 -64.47
CA GLU A 190 -32.45 -53.18 -64.58
C GLU A 190 -32.31 -51.81 -63.92
N TRP A 191 -33.31 -50.93 -64.11
CA TRP A 191 -33.40 -49.64 -63.44
C TRP A 191 -33.49 -49.79 -61.92
N LEU A 192 -34.38 -50.66 -61.42
CA LEU A 192 -34.53 -50.94 -59.98
C LEU A 192 -33.24 -51.50 -59.37
N ARG A 193 -32.55 -52.41 -60.06
CA ARG A 193 -31.24 -52.93 -59.62
C ARG A 193 -30.18 -51.83 -59.60
N SER A 194 -30.20 -50.91 -60.56
CA SER A 194 -29.30 -49.75 -60.57
C SER A 194 -29.57 -48.80 -59.40
N ALA A 195 -30.85 -48.45 -59.19
CA ALA A 195 -31.32 -47.63 -58.08
C ALA A 195 -30.94 -48.24 -56.72
N LEU A 196 -31.11 -49.55 -56.54
CA LEU A 196 -30.71 -50.26 -55.33
C LEU A 196 -29.20 -50.18 -55.09
N ARG A 197 -28.36 -50.38 -56.13
CA ARG A 197 -26.90 -50.24 -55.99
C ARG A 197 -26.47 -48.83 -55.59
N MET A 198 -27.12 -47.79 -56.11
CA MET A 198 -26.82 -46.41 -55.67
C MET A 198 -27.29 -46.15 -54.23
N ALA A 199 -28.47 -46.66 -53.85
CA ALA A 199 -28.94 -46.61 -52.46
C ALA A 199 -27.96 -47.25 -51.49
N GLU A 200 -27.46 -48.44 -51.84
CA GLU A 200 -26.48 -49.16 -51.05
C GLU A 200 -25.16 -48.39 -50.97
N SER A 201 -24.72 -47.79 -52.07
CA SER A 201 -23.52 -46.94 -52.09
C SER A 201 -23.67 -45.69 -51.21
N THR A 202 -24.81 -44.99 -51.26
CA THR A 202 -25.05 -43.79 -50.42
C THR A 202 -25.16 -44.15 -48.95
N MET A 203 -25.85 -45.24 -48.60
CA MET A 203 -25.90 -45.75 -47.24
C MET A 203 -24.52 -46.14 -46.71
N MET A 204 -23.69 -46.78 -47.52
CA MET A 204 -22.31 -47.13 -47.15
C MET A 204 -21.46 -45.89 -46.91
N ARG A 205 -21.57 -44.87 -47.76
CA ARG A 205 -20.88 -43.58 -47.58
C ARG A 205 -21.30 -42.89 -46.29
N HIS A 206 -22.61 -42.78 -46.03
CA HIS A 206 -23.10 -42.19 -44.78
C HIS A 206 -22.65 -42.96 -43.54
N ARG A 207 -22.59 -44.30 -43.61
CA ARG A 207 -22.05 -45.12 -42.53
C ARG A 207 -20.57 -44.82 -42.28
N GLN A 208 -19.78 -44.63 -43.33
CA GLN A 208 -18.37 -44.23 -43.23
C GLN A 208 -18.24 -42.83 -42.64
N ASP A 209 -19.02 -41.86 -43.11
CA ASP A 209 -19.01 -40.48 -42.62
C ASP A 209 -19.38 -40.42 -41.12
N LEU A 210 -20.43 -41.15 -40.70
CA LEU A 210 -20.79 -41.27 -39.28
C LEU A 210 -19.69 -41.93 -38.44
N GLY A 211 -19.01 -42.93 -39.01
CA GLY A 211 -17.83 -43.54 -38.39
C GLY A 211 -16.71 -42.52 -38.16
N ALA A 212 -16.39 -41.73 -39.18
CA ALA A 212 -15.38 -40.68 -39.10
C ALA A 212 -15.77 -39.57 -38.11
N CYS A 213 -17.03 -39.10 -38.13
CA CYS A 213 -17.52 -38.12 -37.16
C CYS A 213 -17.45 -38.64 -35.73
N ARG A 214 -17.76 -39.92 -35.49
CA ARG A 214 -17.64 -40.53 -34.16
C ARG A 214 -16.20 -40.59 -33.70
N GLU A 215 -15.27 -40.96 -34.58
CA GLU A 215 -13.84 -40.99 -34.27
C GLU A 215 -13.33 -39.58 -33.90
N GLN A 216 -13.66 -38.56 -34.70
CA GLN A 216 -13.33 -37.16 -34.40
C GLN A 216 -13.90 -36.68 -33.07
N PHE A 217 -15.13 -37.07 -32.73
CA PHE A 217 -15.72 -36.70 -31.45
C PHE A 217 -14.99 -37.35 -30.28
N VAL A 218 -14.59 -38.62 -30.41
CA VAL A 218 -13.84 -39.34 -29.37
C VAL A 218 -12.46 -38.72 -29.18
N THR A 219 -11.74 -38.42 -30.26
CA THR A 219 -10.43 -37.77 -30.17
C THR A 219 -10.54 -36.39 -29.53
N HIS A 220 -11.48 -35.56 -29.98
CA HIS A 220 -11.72 -34.24 -29.41
C HIS A 220 -12.10 -34.30 -27.92
N LYS A 221 -12.89 -35.32 -27.51
CA LYS A 221 -13.23 -35.54 -26.10
C LYS A 221 -11.98 -35.84 -25.27
N VAL A 222 -11.12 -36.75 -25.74
CA VAL A 222 -9.86 -37.11 -25.06
C VAL A 222 -8.93 -35.89 -24.98
N ASP A 223 -8.82 -35.11 -26.04
CA ASP A 223 -8.00 -33.89 -26.07
C ASP A 223 -8.53 -32.83 -25.08
N CYS A 224 -9.84 -32.67 -25.00
CA CYS A 224 -10.47 -31.79 -24.01
C CYS A 224 -10.20 -32.25 -22.58
N GLU A 225 -10.36 -33.54 -22.29
CA GLU A 225 -10.06 -34.12 -20.97
C GLU A 225 -8.58 -33.94 -20.60
N ALA A 226 -7.67 -34.14 -21.55
CA ALA A 226 -6.24 -33.93 -21.37
C ALA A 226 -5.91 -32.45 -21.10
N ASN A 227 -6.55 -31.52 -21.81
CA ASN A 227 -6.35 -30.08 -21.61
C ASN A 227 -6.89 -29.62 -20.24
N VAL A 228 -8.05 -30.13 -19.81
CA VAL A 228 -8.58 -29.86 -18.46
C VAL A 228 -7.62 -30.36 -17.40
N LYS A 229 -7.09 -31.58 -17.54
CA LYS A 229 -6.11 -32.14 -16.60
C LYS A 229 -4.84 -31.29 -16.51
N LYS A 230 -4.28 -30.86 -17.65
CA LYS A 230 -3.12 -29.94 -17.68
C LYS A 230 -3.41 -28.61 -16.98
N MET A 231 -4.60 -28.06 -17.19
CA MET A 231 -5.02 -26.81 -16.55
C MET A 231 -5.15 -26.97 -15.04
N GLU A 232 -5.71 -28.10 -14.56
CA GLU A 232 -5.78 -28.39 -13.12
C GLU A 232 -4.40 -28.57 -12.48
N GLU A 233 -3.48 -29.26 -13.15
CA GLU A 233 -2.09 -29.41 -12.68
C GLU A 233 -1.38 -28.06 -12.61
N ALA A 234 -1.54 -27.21 -13.63
CA ALA A 234 -0.99 -25.86 -13.64
C ALA A 234 -1.59 -24.96 -12.53
N ASN A 235 -2.89 -25.09 -12.25
CA ASN A 235 -3.53 -24.36 -11.15
C ASN A 235 -3.03 -24.84 -9.78
N ARG A 236 -2.87 -26.17 -9.59
CA ARG A 236 -2.27 -26.72 -8.37
C ARG A 236 -0.86 -26.20 -8.14
N ALA A 237 -0.02 -26.18 -9.18
CA ALA A 237 1.34 -25.65 -9.08
C ALA A 237 1.34 -24.16 -8.67
N LYS A 238 0.45 -23.35 -9.25
CA LYS A 238 0.29 -21.93 -8.86
C LYS A 238 -0.20 -21.75 -7.42
N ASP A 239 -1.11 -22.61 -6.97
CA ASP A 239 -1.59 -22.58 -5.58
C ASP A 239 -0.47 -22.95 -4.59
N ASP A 240 0.40 -23.89 -4.96
CA ASP A 240 1.59 -24.24 -4.17
C ASP A 240 2.61 -23.11 -4.15
N GLU A 241 2.93 -22.50 -5.31
CA GLU A 241 3.79 -21.31 -5.38
C GLU A 241 3.24 -20.15 -4.54
N ARG A 242 1.92 -19.97 -4.54
CA ARG A 242 1.26 -18.96 -3.71
C ARG A 242 1.41 -19.26 -2.22
N ARG A 243 1.26 -20.51 -1.79
CA ARG A 243 1.46 -20.92 -0.39
C ARG A 243 2.90 -20.68 0.05
N ASP A 244 3.87 -21.02 -0.78
CA ASP A 244 5.28 -20.82 -0.49
C ASP A 244 5.61 -19.32 -0.36
N ALA A 245 5.04 -18.48 -1.24
CA ALA A 245 5.17 -17.04 -1.15
C ALA A 245 4.52 -16.46 0.11
N GLU A 246 3.34 -16.96 0.51
CA GLU A 246 2.67 -16.57 1.75
C GLU A 246 3.50 -16.95 2.99
N GLN A 247 4.09 -18.16 3.02
CA GLN A 247 5.00 -18.59 4.09
C GLN A 247 6.28 -17.75 4.14
N ALA A 248 6.87 -17.43 2.99
CA ALA A 248 8.05 -16.58 2.91
C ALA A 248 7.75 -15.17 3.46
N LEU A 249 6.58 -14.60 3.13
CA LEU A 249 6.14 -13.30 3.63
C LEU A 249 5.96 -13.33 5.15
N LEU A 250 5.34 -14.39 5.69
CA LEU A 250 5.17 -14.55 7.14
C LEU A 250 6.53 -14.63 7.86
N SER A 251 7.49 -15.41 7.33
CA SER A 251 8.84 -15.50 7.90
C SER A 251 9.59 -14.15 7.87
N ALA A 252 9.40 -13.36 6.80
CA ALA A 252 10.00 -12.04 6.66
C ALA A 252 9.38 -11.04 7.66
N GLU A 253 8.08 -11.12 7.91
CA GLU A 253 7.41 -10.31 8.93
C GLU A 253 7.88 -10.64 10.34
N GLU A 254 8.05 -11.92 10.68
CA GLU A 254 8.60 -12.34 11.97
C GLU A 254 10.04 -11.82 12.15
N TYR A 255 10.86 -11.93 11.10
CA TYR A 255 12.21 -11.37 11.12
C TYR A 255 12.20 -9.85 11.33
N ARG A 256 11.34 -9.12 10.61
CA ARG A 256 11.15 -7.67 10.77
C ARG A 256 10.74 -7.30 12.20
N ARG A 257 9.77 -8.01 12.78
CA ARG A 257 9.33 -7.80 14.18
C ARG A 257 10.49 -8.04 15.16
N SER A 258 11.31 -9.07 14.93
CA SER A 258 12.48 -9.34 15.77
C SER A 258 13.50 -8.20 15.73
N LEU A 259 13.73 -7.61 14.54
CA LEU A 259 14.63 -6.47 14.37
C LEU A 259 14.07 -5.21 15.03
N GLU A 260 12.77 -4.96 14.97
CA GLU A 260 12.16 -3.83 15.68
C GLU A 260 12.35 -3.92 17.19
N VAL A 261 12.20 -5.11 17.78
CA VAL A 261 12.42 -5.32 19.21
C VAL A 261 13.88 -5.00 19.58
N ARG A 262 14.84 -5.52 18.79
CA ARG A 262 16.27 -5.24 18.97
C ARG A 262 16.60 -3.76 18.79
N LEU A 263 15.95 -3.08 17.85
CA LEU A 263 16.13 -1.64 17.63
C LEU A 263 15.61 -0.83 18.83
N ARG A 264 14.41 -1.13 19.33
CA ARG A 264 13.85 -0.47 20.52
C ARG A 264 14.74 -0.69 21.75
N GLU A 265 15.30 -1.89 21.91
CA GLU A 265 16.24 -2.18 22.98
C GLU A 265 17.57 -1.42 22.85
N ALA A 266 18.11 -1.32 21.64
CA ALA A 266 19.30 -0.50 21.36
C ALA A 266 19.04 1.00 21.63
N GLN A 267 17.85 1.49 21.27
CA GLN A 267 17.45 2.87 21.56
C GLN A 267 17.38 3.14 23.06
N ARG A 268 16.71 2.26 23.84
CA ARG A 268 16.69 2.36 25.31
C ARG A 268 18.09 2.37 25.92
N ARG A 269 18.99 1.51 25.44
CA ARG A 269 20.39 1.51 25.89
C ARG A 269 21.09 2.82 25.56
N SER A 270 20.86 3.39 24.38
CA SER A 270 21.43 4.68 24.01
C SER A 270 20.87 5.83 24.84
N GLU A 271 19.59 5.82 25.17
CA GLU A 271 18.96 6.83 26.03
C GLU A 271 19.52 6.75 27.45
N TRP A 272 19.63 5.53 28.00
CA TRP A 272 20.21 5.30 29.30
C TRP A 272 21.67 5.77 29.38
N MET A 273 22.49 5.51 28.35
CA MET A 273 23.87 6.03 28.29
C MET A 273 23.89 7.57 28.29
N ARG A 274 23.01 8.23 27.52
CA ARG A 274 22.93 9.69 27.49
C ARG A 274 22.51 10.28 28.83
N GLU A 275 21.54 9.66 29.50
CA GLU A 275 21.09 10.08 30.83
C GLU A 275 22.21 9.93 31.87
N THR A 276 22.95 8.81 31.80
CA THR A 276 24.11 8.57 32.66
C THR A 276 25.21 9.59 32.42
N ASP A 277 25.54 9.89 31.16
CA ASP A 277 26.53 10.91 30.80
C ASP A 277 26.09 12.31 31.27
N ALA A 278 24.81 12.65 31.12
CA ALA A 278 24.27 13.92 31.63
C ALA A 278 24.39 14.01 33.15
N GLN A 279 24.09 12.94 33.87
CA GLN A 279 24.24 12.88 35.32
C GLN A 279 25.71 13.03 35.75
N ILE A 280 26.64 12.42 35.02
CA ILE A 280 28.09 12.60 35.25
C ILE A 280 28.47 14.07 35.07
N GLN A 281 28.04 14.70 33.97
CA GLN A 281 28.34 16.11 33.71
C GLN A 281 27.76 17.05 34.77
N ASP A 282 26.54 16.79 35.25
CA ASP A 282 25.92 17.60 36.30
C ASP A 282 26.66 17.43 37.65
N ASN A 283 27.08 16.21 37.98
CA ASN A 283 27.92 15.96 39.15
C ASN A 283 29.29 16.66 39.04
N GLU A 284 29.90 16.66 37.86
CA GLU A 284 31.17 17.37 37.61
C GLU A 284 31.00 18.88 37.74
N ARG A 285 29.93 19.46 37.20
CA ARG A 285 29.59 20.89 37.35
C ARG A 285 29.41 21.24 38.81
N ALA A 286 28.60 20.48 39.55
CA ALA A 286 28.41 20.69 40.99
C ALA A 286 29.73 20.61 41.77
N ARG A 287 30.64 19.71 41.39
CA ARG A 287 31.97 19.60 42.00
C ARG A 287 32.83 20.82 41.72
N VAL A 288 32.82 21.33 40.49
CA VAL A 288 33.56 22.54 40.11
C VAL A 288 33.02 23.76 40.84
N ASP A 289 31.69 23.91 40.90
CA ASP A 289 31.04 25.01 41.61
C ASP A 289 31.40 24.99 43.10
N TYR A 290 31.35 23.81 43.73
CA TYR A 290 31.79 23.63 45.12
C TYR A 290 33.24 24.05 45.34
N LEU A 291 34.17 23.60 44.48
CA LEU A 291 35.57 23.98 44.57
C LEU A 291 35.77 25.50 44.37
N SER A 292 35.01 26.11 43.47
CA SER A 292 35.06 27.55 43.22
C SER A 292 34.60 28.34 44.45
N GLU A 293 33.55 27.89 45.14
CA GLU A 293 33.03 28.53 46.35
C GLU A 293 34.01 28.38 47.52
N VAL A 294 34.62 27.20 47.69
CA VAL A 294 35.68 26.98 48.69
C VAL A 294 36.87 27.90 48.43
N LYS A 295 37.32 27.99 47.17
CA LYS A 295 38.41 28.89 46.77
C LYS A 295 38.06 30.35 47.06
N ARG A 296 36.85 30.78 46.72
CA ARG A 296 36.35 32.13 46.99
C ARG A 296 36.36 32.45 48.48
N ARG A 297 35.93 31.51 49.34
CA ARG A 297 35.99 31.66 50.81
C ARG A 297 37.42 31.81 51.32
N ALA A 298 38.33 30.93 50.88
CA ALA A 298 39.73 31.02 51.25
C ALA A 298 40.38 32.33 50.78
N GLU A 299 40.01 32.84 49.60
CA GLU A 299 40.49 34.13 49.10
C GLU A 299 39.97 35.30 49.93
N MET A 300 38.70 35.29 50.34
CA MET A 300 38.14 36.31 51.25
C MET A 300 38.85 36.29 52.61
N GLU A 301 39.01 35.11 53.22
CA GLU A 301 39.73 34.96 54.50
C GLU A 301 41.19 35.44 54.37
N ARG A 302 41.87 35.11 53.26
CA ARG A 302 43.23 35.61 52.99
C ARG A 302 43.25 37.14 52.91
N VAL A 303 42.29 37.75 52.21
CA VAL A 303 42.19 39.21 52.09
C VAL A 303 41.93 39.87 53.45
N ASP A 304 41.06 39.30 54.28
CA ASP A 304 40.77 39.80 55.62
C ASP A 304 42.02 39.73 56.52
N MET A 305 42.73 38.59 56.52
CA MET A 305 44.00 38.44 57.25
C MET A 305 45.08 39.41 56.76
N GLU A 306 45.16 39.68 55.46
CA GLU A 306 46.09 40.69 54.90
C GLU A 306 45.73 42.11 55.30
N GLN A 307 44.44 42.42 55.49
CA GLN A 307 44.00 43.72 56.01
C GLN A 307 44.34 43.85 57.50
N GLU A 308 44.13 42.81 58.30
CA GLU A 308 44.50 42.80 59.72
C GLU A 308 46.01 42.96 59.90
N LEU A 309 46.83 42.24 59.11
CA LEU A 309 48.28 42.40 59.12
C LEU A 309 48.70 43.83 58.76
N ARG A 310 48.04 44.46 57.78
CA ARG A 310 48.30 45.87 57.44
C ARG A 310 47.97 46.80 58.60
N ARG A 311 46.81 46.62 59.24
CA ARG A 311 46.45 47.41 60.43
C ARG A 311 47.47 47.27 61.55
N LEU A 312 47.91 46.04 61.84
CA LEU A 312 48.93 45.80 62.86
C LEU A 312 50.29 46.41 62.50
N GLN A 313 50.66 46.42 61.21
CA GLN A 313 51.87 47.09 60.74
C GLN A 313 51.78 48.61 60.91
N GLU A 314 50.65 49.21 60.54
CA GLU A 314 50.38 50.65 60.73
C GLU A 314 50.40 51.01 62.22
N ASP A 315 49.76 50.21 63.09
CA ASP A 315 49.79 50.40 64.55
C ASP A 315 51.22 50.32 65.10
N LEU A 316 52.02 49.35 64.65
CA LEU A 316 53.41 49.20 65.06
C LEU A 316 54.28 50.38 64.58
N GLU A 317 54.04 50.89 63.37
CA GLU A 317 54.73 52.08 62.86
C GLU A 317 54.35 53.34 63.64
N MET A 318 53.07 53.51 63.98
CA MET A 318 52.60 54.58 64.85
C MET A 318 53.22 54.49 66.25
N GLU A 319 53.29 53.30 66.85
CA GLU A 319 53.92 53.09 68.15
C GLU A 319 55.42 53.42 68.11
N LYS A 320 56.13 52.96 67.07
CA LYS A 320 57.55 53.30 66.86
C LYS A 320 57.76 54.80 66.69
N ALA A 321 56.91 55.47 65.91
CA ALA A 321 56.95 56.92 65.72
C ALA A 321 56.70 57.67 67.05
N ALA A 322 55.69 57.26 67.82
CA ALA A 322 55.40 57.82 69.13
C ALA A 322 56.57 57.62 70.12
N ARG A 323 57.23 56.45 70.07
CA ARG A 323 58.43 56.17 70.87
C ARG A 323 59.61 57.04 70.46
N GLN A 324 59.85 57.22 69.16
CA GLN A 324 60.88 58.12 68.65
C GLN A 324 60.61 59.57 69.04
N GLU A 325 59.35 60.04 68.95
CA GLU A 325 58.97 61.37 69.45
C GLU A 325 59.21 61.51 70.96
N ALA A 326 58.88 60.49 71.74
CA ALA A 326 59.13 60.49 73.18
C ALA A 326 60.64 60.56 73.48
N GLU A 327 61.47 59.79 72.77
CA GLU A 327 62.93 59.85 72.87
C GLU A 327 63.49 61.20 72.40
N GLN A 328 62.92 61.82 71.36
CA GLN A 328 63.27 63.17 70.93
C GLN A 328 62.90 64.22 71.99
N ARG A 329 61.72 64.10 72.60
CA ARG A 329 61.32 64.96 73.73
C ARG A 329 62.22 64.76 74.94
N GLU A 330 62.55 63.51 75.28
CA GLU A 330 63.45 63.20 76.40
C GLU A 330 64.87 63.70 76.14
N SER A 331 65.41 63.53 74.93
CA SER A 331 66.73 64.05 74.55
C SER A 331 66.76 65.58 74.53
N SER A 332 65.67 66.24 74.12
CA SER A 332 65.51 67.69 74.26
C SER A 332 65.52 68.10 75.74
N LEU A 333 64.72 67.44 76.59
CA LEU A 333 64.68 67.69 78.03
C LEU A 333 66.02 67.43 78.70
N ARG A 334 66.75 66.37 78.32
CA ARG A 334 68.11 66.08 78.79
C ARG A 334 69.10 67.16 78.35
N SER A 335 68.98 67.65 77.12
CA SER A 335 69.82 68.75 76.63
C SER A 335 69.55 70.04 77.40
N ASP A 336 68.30 70.34 77.70
CA ASP A 336 67.92 71.50 78.51
C ASP A 336 68.33 71.34 79.98
N PHE A 337 68.21 70.13 80.53
CA PHE A 337 68.70 69.81 81.88
C PHE A 337 70.23 69.88 81.96
N ASN A 338 70.96 69.41 80.95
CA ASN A 338 72.41 69.56 80.87
C ASN A 338 72.81 71.03 80.73
N ARG A 339 72.08 71.85 79.97
CA ARG A 339 72.31 73.31 79.96
C ARG A 339 72.10 73.94 81.35
N LEU A 340 71.10 73.48 82.08
CA LEU A 340 70.85 73.91 83.47
C LEU A 340 71.92 73.36 84.44
N ALA A 341 72.44 72.17 84.20
CA ALA A 341 73.50 71.54 84.99
C ALA A 341 74.87 72.15 84.71
N ASP A 342 75.20 72.49 83.45
CA ASP A 342 76.42 73.21 83.06
C ASP A 342 76.42 74.62 83.67
N HIS A 343 75.25 75.29 83.73
CA HIS A 343 75.09 76.51 84.53
C HIS A 343 75.28 76.31 86.05
N ARG A 344 75.19 75.07 86.55
CA ARG A 344 75.44 74.71 87.95
C ARG A 344 76.87 74.21 88.18
N VAL A 345 77.53 73.67 87.16
CA VAL A 345 78.88 73.10 87.22
C VAL A 345 79.98 74.16 87.08
N ASP A 346 79.64 75.37 86.60
CA ASP A 346 80.49 76.57 86.76
C ASP A 346 80.64 77.01 88.24
N GLN A 347 79.98 76.35 89.21
CA GLN A 347 80.15 76.62 90.66
C GLN A 347 80.67 75.46 91.52
N ALA A 348 80.91 74.27 91.00
CA ALA A 348 81.40 73.18 91.86
C ALA A 348 82.25 72.18 91.09
N GLY A 349 83.57 72.36 91.20
CA GLY A 349 84.55 71.45 90.64
C GLY A 349 84.63 70.09 91.34
N GLY A 350 85.23 69.16 90.61
CA GLY A 350 86.09 68.08 91.11
C GLY A 350 85.44 67.00 91.97
N THR A 351 85.44 65.75 91.50
CA THR A 351 86.29 64.68 92.05
C THR A 351 86.11 63.33 91.35
N ARG A 352 87.24 62.62 91.39
CA ARG A 352 87.67 61.32 90.88
C ARG A 352 86.88 60.05 91.33
N ASP A 353 87.04 59.03 90.48
CA ASP A 353 87.51 57.64 90.76
C ASP A 353 86.55 56.43 90.93
N THR A 354 86.77 55.47 90.01
CA THR A 354 86.87 53.99 90.13
C THR A 354 85.63 53.09 90.33
N ARG A 355 85.53 52.07 89.43
CA ARG A 355 85.71 50.61 89.66
C ARG A 355 84.58 49.66 89.19
N SER A 356 85.02 48.53 88.59
CA SER A 356 84.46 47.16 88.63
C SER A 356 83.23 46.84 87.75
N SER A 357 83.39 46.13 86.61
CA SER A 357 83.46 44.67 86.44
C SER A 357 82.18 43.92 86.84
N PHE A 358 81.49 43.32 85.86
CA PHE A 358 80.97 41.94 85.93
C PHE A 358 80.55 41.43 84.53
N ASP A 359 81.21 40.36 84.09
CA ASP A 359 80.80 39.45 83.02
C ASP A 359 79.47 38.76 83.37
N THR A 360 78.63 38.44 82.38
CA THR A 360 78.18 37.05 82.24
C THR A 360 77.79 36.72 80.80
N ASN A 361 78.47 35.67 80.35
CA ASN A 361 78.36 34.91 79.12
C ASN A 361 77.37 33.77 79.38
N ILE A 362 76.31 33.59 78.56
CA ILE A 362 75.58 32.31 78.45
C ILE A 362 75.33 32.06 76.97
N GLY A 363 76.09 31.12 76.42
CA GLY A 363 75.81 30.48 75.15
C GLY A 363 75.00 29.20 75.31
N GLU A 364 74.86 28.53 74.16
CA GLU A 364 74.41 27.14 73.96
C GLU A 364 72.91 26.88 74.20
N SER A 365 72.23 25.97 73.54
CA SER A 365 72.39 25.10 72.37
C SER A 365 71.08 24.30 72.40
N PHE A 366 70.37 24.08 71.29
CA PHE A 366 69.69 22.78 71.11
C PHE A 366 69.29 22.56 69.66
N ARG A 367 70.12 21.73 69.03
CA ARG A 367 69.83 20.99 67.80
C ARG A 367 69.12 19.71 68.24
N GLY A 368 67.88 19.50 67.80
CA GLY A 368 67.15 18.25 68.00
C GLY A 368 66.70 17.69 66.66
N GLN A 369 67.38 16.64 66.18
CA GLN A 369 66.97 15.80 65.07
C GLN A 369 66.05 14.67 65.55
N TYR A 370 65.34 14.07 64.59
CA TYR A 370 64.69 12.75 64.57
C TYR A 370 63.34 12.57 65.27
N ALA A 371 62.32 12.25 64.46
CA ALA A 371 61.58 11.00 64.61
C ALA A 371 60.88 10.63 63.29
N GLN A 372 61.33 9.53 62.69
CA GLN A 372 60.57 8.74 61.74
C GLN A 372 59.32 8.18 62.45
N GLY A 373 58.19 8.19 61.76
CA GLY A 373 56.94 7.60 62.22
C GLY A 373 56.15 7.05 61.04
N SER A 374 56.42 5.79 60.73
CA SER A 374 55.67 4.95 59.80
C SER A 374 54.33 4.53 60.42
N SER A 375 53.27 4.53 59.61
CA SER A 375 52.04 3.70 59.70
C SER A 375 50.95 4.45 58.92
N ALA A 376 50.04 3.87 58.17
CA ALA A 376 49.83 2.54 57.64
C ALA A 376 48.79 2.71 56.51
N GLN A 377 48.82 1.83 55.52
CA GLN A 377 47.71 1.63 54.59
C GLN A 377 46.38 1.39 55.34
N PRO A 378 45.25 1.66 54.67
CA PRO A 378 44.40 0.52 54.27
C PRO A 378 44.01 0.64 52.79
N GLN A 379 44.30 -0.42 52.02
CA GLN A 379 43.28 -1.37 51.54
C GLN A 379 42.23 -0.73 50.61
N ALA A 380 42.58 -0.70 49.32
CA ALA A 380 41.60 -0.71 48.25
C ALA A 380 41.10 -2.16 48.09
N GLN A 381 39.90 -2.43 48.60
CA GLN A 381 39.06 -3.55 48.19
C GLN A 381 37.65 -3.02 47.99
N SER A 382 37.18 -3.06 46.74
CA SER A 382 35.76 -3.24 46.42
C SER A 382 35.66 -3.60 44.94
N GLU A 383 35.80 -4.90 44.69
CA GLU A 383 35.04 -5.60 43.65
C GLU A 383 33.54 -5.39 43.88
N LEU A 384 32.82 -5.12 42.79
CA LEU A 384 31.38 -5.38 42.55
C LEU A 384 31.19 -4.98 41.07
N MET A 385 31.28 -5.87 40.07
CA MET A 385 30.40 -7.01 39.77
C MET A 385 28.92 -6.68 39.93
N LEU A 386 28.25 -6.52 38.78
CA LEU A 386 26.83 -6.68 38.41
C LEU A 386 26.51 -5.60 37.37
N ALA A 387 25.91 -5.86 36.23
CA ALA A 387 25.49 -7.06 35.51
C ALA A 387 25.22 -6.60 34.07
#